data_AF-A0A8T4Z1K9-F1
#
_entry.id   AF-A0A8T4Z1K9-F1
#
_cell.length_a   1.000
_cell.length_b   1.000
_cell.length_c   1.000
_cell.angle_alpha   90.00
_cell.angle_beta   90.00
_cell.angle_gamma   90.00
#
_symmetry.space_group_name_H-M   'P 1'
#
loop_
_entity.id
_entity.type
_entity.pdbx_description
1 polymer ?
#
loop_
_entity_poly.entity_id
_entity_poly.type
_entity_poly.pdbx_seq_one_letter_code
_entity_poly.pdbx_strand_id
1 'polypeptide(L)'
;MMSREEIEEQANKIISEVAEEVMLNIFGRKALNGIIRAMREKYLLDLSEMPERPYIFSEALRRIIGVGSVIVEDLIIENLHARVGLEFRWKKGYGFTEYINEIKNFIMQNKIQVTQTK
;
A
#
# COMPACT_ATOMS: atom_id res chain seq x y z
N MET A 1 -20.19 -16.76 -1.37
CA MET A 1 -19.80 -15.51 -2.04
C MET A 1 -19.23 -14.61 -0.97
N MET A 2 -18.01 -14.11 -1.13
CA MET A 2 -17.45 -13.16 -0.17
C MET A 2 -18.27 -11.86 -0.19
N SER A 3 -18.50 -11.27 0.97
CA SER A 3 -19.12 -9.96 1.08
C SER A 3 -18.18 -8.89 0.50
N ARG A 4 -18.72 -7.72 0.16
CA ARG A 4 -17.91 -6.59 -0.30
C ARG A 4 -16.87 -6.17 0.76
N GLU A 5 -17.27 -6.23 2.02
CA GLU A 5 -16.41 -5.91 3.17
C GLU A 5 -15.25 -6.89 3.30
N GLU A 6 -15.49 -8.21 3.15
CA GLU A 6 -14.44 -9.23 3.18
C GLU A 6 -13.45 -9.08 2.00
N ILE A 7 -13.94 -8.68 0.82
CA ILE A 7 -13.08 -8.41 -0.34
C ILE A 7 -12.22 -7.17 -0.10
N GLU A 8 -12.78 -6.12 0.50
CA GLU A 8 -12.06 -4.90 0.83
C GLU A 8 -11.00 -5.15 1.91
N GLU A 9 -11.32 -5.88 2.97
CA GLU A 9 -10.37 -6.27 4.01
C GLU A 9 -9.20 -7.07 3.43
N GLN A 10 -9.48 -8.01 2.52
CA GLN A 10 -8.43 -8.76 1.82
C GLN A 10 -7.55 -7.87 0.95
N ALA A 11 -8.13 -6.90 0.24
CA ALA A 11 -7.37 -5.95 -0.57
C ALA A 11 -6.47 -5.06 0.31
N ASN A 12 -7.02 -4.52 1.41
CA ASN A 12 -6.27 -3.73 2.38
C ASN A 12 -5.10 -4.53 2.95
N LYS A 13 -5.36 -5.78 3.36
CA LYS A 13 -4.34 -6.67 3.90
C LYS A 13 -3.18 -6.89 2.93
N ILE A 14 -3.46 -7.26 1.68
CA ILE A 14 -2.43 -7.46 0.65
C ILE A 14 -1.58 -6.20 0.47
N ILE A 15 -2.22 -5.03 0.43
CA ILE A 15 -1.52 -3.76 0.24
C ILE A 15 -0.61 -3.44 1.43
N SER A 16 -1.12 -3.58 2.66
CA SER A 16 -0.33 -3.32 3.86
C SER A 16 0.82 -4.31 4.04
N GLU A 17 0.62 -5.60 3.71
CA GLU A 17 1.67 -6.63 3.81
C GLU A 17 2.83 -6.32 2.87
N VAL A 18 2.55 -6.00 1.60
CA VAL A 18 3.60 -5.65 0.63
C VAL A 18 4.34 -4.38 1.05
N ALA A 19 3.62 -3.38 1.56
CA ALA A 19 4.27 -2.17 2.07
C ALA A 19 5.18 -2.46 3.26
N GLU A 20 4.74 -3.28 4.22
CA GLU A 20 5.55 -3.70 5.36
C GLU A 20 6.80 -4.48 4.91
N GLU A 21 6.64 -5.43 3.99
CA GLU A 21 7.76 -6.21 3.43
C GLU A 21 8.81 -5.31 2.78
N VAL A 22 8.38 -4.37 1.92
CA VAL A 22 9.29 -3.43 1.24
C VAL A 22 10.02 -2.56 2.27
N MET A 23 9.29 -1.95 3.21
CA MET A 23 9.91 -1.10 4.22
C MET A 23 10.84 -1.90 5.15
N LEU A 24 10.49 -3.14 5.48
CA LEU A 24 11.33 -4.02 6.29
C LEU A 24 12.65 -4.35 5.57
N ASN A 25 12.59 -4.61 4.27
CA ASN A 25 13.78 -4.89 3.46
C ASN A 25 14.71 -3.68 3.34
N ILE A 26 14.16 -2.46 3.27
CA ILE A 26 14.94 -1.22 3.15
C ILE A 26 15.57 -0.81 4.49
N PHE A 27 14.76 -0.78 5.56
CA PHE A 27 15.16 -0.18 6.83
C PHE A 27 15.65 -1.20 7.86
N GLY A 28 15.30 -2.48 7.69
CA GLY A 28 15.42 -3.47 8.74
C GLY A 28 14.45 -3.22 9.89
N ARG A 29 14.26 -4.26 10.72
CA ARG A 29 13.20 -4.28 11.75
C ARG A 29 13.27 -3.12 12.74
N LYS A 30 14.47 -2.79 13.23
CA LYS A 30 14.64 -1.77 14.28
C LYS A 30 14.24 -0.38 13.78
N ALA A 31 14.69 0.01 12.59
CA ALA A 31 14.37 1.31 12.03
C ALA A 31 12.91 1.38 11.55
N LEU A 32 12.39 0.31 10.95
CA LEU A 32 10.97 0.22 10.59
C LEU A 32 10.05 0.44 11.80
N ASN A 33 10.33 -0.22 12.93
CA ASN A 33 9.56 -0.01 14.16
C ASN A 33 9.57 1.45 14.62
N GLY A 34 10.70 2.15 14.46
CA GLY A 34 10.80 3.58 14.76
C GLY A 34 9.94 4.44 13.82
N ILE A 35 9.91 4.11 12.53
CA ILE A 35 9.08 4.79 11.53
C ILE A 35 7.60 4.56 11.82
N ILE A 36 7.17 3.30 12.03
CA ILE A 36 5.77 2.95 12.36
C ILE A 36 5.34 3.65 13.65
N ARG A 37 6.21 3.67 14.67
CA ARG A 37 5.90 4.39 15.92
C ARG A 37 5.70 5.88 15.66
N ALA A 38 6.58 6.52 14.88
CA ALA A 38 6.44 7.93 14.54
C ALA A 38 5.17 8.21 13.71
N MET A 39 4.78 7.32 12.80
CA MET A 39 3.52 7.41 12.05
C MET A 39 2.32 7.35 13.00
N ARG A 40 2.27 6.38 13.91
CA ARG A 40 1.19 6.25 14.91
C ARG A 40 1.10 7.48 15.82
N GLU A 41 2.23 7.92 16.37
CA GLU A 41 2.27 9.01 17.37
C GLU A 41 1.95 10.39 16.77
N LYS A 42 2.40 10.66 15.53
CA LYS A 42 2.32 12.01 14.93
C LYS A 42 1.23 12.17 13.88
N TYR A 43 0.83 11.07 13.23
CA TYR A 43 -0.10 11.08 12.10
C TYR A 43 -1.34 10.21 12.34
N LEU A 44 -1.44 9.57 13.52
CA LEU A 44 -2.54 8.67 13.87
C LEU A 44 -2.80 7.66 12.75
N LEU A 45 -1.72 7.04 12.28
CA LEU A 45 -1.74 6.11 11.16
C LEU A 45 -0.96 4.84 11.52
N ASP A 46 -1.66 3.71 11.53
CA ASP A 46 -1.08 2.39 11.45
C ASP A 46 -0.73 2.04 9.99
N LEU A 47 0.27 1.19 9.80
CA LEU A 47 0.61 0.70 8.47
C LEU A 47 -0.54 -0.11 7.86
N SER A 48 -1.33 -0.80 8.68
CA SER A 48 -2.54 -1.51 8.23
C SER A 48 -3.64 -0.58 7.69
N GLU A 49 -3.64 0.69 8.08
CA GLU A 49 -4.61 1.71 7.64
C GLU A 49 -4.14 2.46 6.38
N MET A 50 -2.89 2.25 5.95
CA MET A 50 -2.34 2.87 4.73
C MET A 50 -3.23 2.71 3.49
N PRO A 51 -3.84 1.53 3.20
CA PRO A 51 -4.70 1.36 2.03
C PRO A 51 -5.95 2.24 2.03
N GLU A 52 -6.39 2.70 3.21
CA GLU A 52 -7.57 3.56 3.37
C GLU A 52 -7.21 5.04 3.36
N ARG A 53 -5.99 5.37 3.81
CA ARG A 53 -5.48 6.73 3.92
C ARG A 53 -4.08 6.87 3.26
N PRO A 54 -3.92 6.51 1.98
CA PRO A 54 -2.61 6.48 1.33
C PRO A 54 -1.93 7.84 1.25
N TYR A 55 -2.71 8.93 1.19
CA TYR A 55 -2.18 10.29 1.21
C TYR A 55 -1.51 10.63 2.55
N ILE A 56 -2.06 10.16 3.67
CA ILE A 56 -1.47 10.38 5.00
C ILE A 56 -0.20 9.55 5.14
N PHE A 57 -0.18 8.33 4.60
CA PHE A 57 1.04 7.52 4.56
C PHE A 57 2.16 8.22 3.80
N SER A 58 1.88 8.70 2.58
CA SER A 58 2.87 9.39 1.74
C SER A 58 3.41 10.65 2.43
N GLU A 59 2.51 11.47 3.01
CA GLU A 59 2.94 12.67 3.75
C GLU A 59 3.78 12.29 4.99
N ALA A 60 3.33 11.35 5.80
CA ALA A 60 4.01 10.93 7.01
C ALA A 60 5.41 10.37 6.69
N LEU A 61 5.51 9.51 5.67
CA LEU A 61 6.77 8.94 5.24
C LEU A 61 7.73 10.06 4.78
N ARG A 62 7.26 10.97 3.93
CA ARG A 62 8.05 12.13 3.48
C ARG A 62 8.56 12.99 4.64
N ARG A 63 7.76 13.19 5.68
CA ARG A 63 8.12 13.97 6.86
C ARG A 63 9.12 13.26 7.77
N ILE A 64 9.07 11.93 7.83
CA ILE A 64 9.92 11.12 8.72
C ILE A 64 11.29 10.85 8.10
N ILE A 65 11.34 10.43 6.83
CA ILE A 65 12.60 10.00 6.18
C ILE A 65 13.08 10.97 5.08
N GLY A 66 12.34 12.06 4.83
CA GLY A 66 12.73 13.09 3.88
C GLY A 66 12.61 12.64 2.43
N VAL A 67 13.48 13.19 1.58
CA VAL A 67 13.40 13.01 0.11
C VAL A 67 13.45 11.56 -0.34
N GLY A 68 14.13 10.70 0.43
CA GLY A 68 14.20 9.25 0.17
C GLY A 68 12.86 8.52 0.21
N SER A 69 11.78 9.15 0.69
CA SER A 69 10.44 8.55 0.69
C SER A 69 9.95 8.19 -0.70
N VAL A 70 10.34 8.95 -1.73
CA VAL A 70 9.91 8.71 -3.11
C VAL A 70 10.37 7.33 -3.59
N ILE A 71 11.62 6.95 -3.28
CA ILE A 71 12.17 5.64 -3.64
C ILE A 71 11.40 4.51 -2.94
N VAL A 72 11.00 4.73 -1.68
CA VAL A 72 10.19 3.75 -0.94
C VAL A 72 8.80 3.61 -1.54
N GLU A 73 8.15 4.73 -1.86
CA GLU A 73 6.84 4.76 -2.53
C GLU A 73 6.88 4.03 -3.87
N ASP A 74 7.88 4.32 -4.70
CA ASP A 74 8.08 3.68 -6.00
C ASP A 74 8.24 2.15 -5.85
N LEU A 75 9.08 1.71 -4.92
CA LEU A 75 9.28 0.28 -4.65
C LEU A 75 8.00 -0.41 -4.16
N ILE A 76 7.21 0.26 -3.31
CA ILE A 76 5.90 -0.27 -2.88
C ILE A 76 4.98 -0.45 -4.08
N ILE A 77 4.87 0.57 -4.94
CA ILE A 77 4.02 0.53 -6.14
C ILE A 77 4.44 -0.61 -7.07
N GLU A 78 5.73 -0.74 -7.37
CA GLU A 78 6.27 -1.78 -8.24
C GLU A 78 5.99 -3.19 -7.69
N ASN A 79 6.24 -3.39 -6.38
CA ASN A 79 6.00 -4.69 -5.75
C ASN A 79 4.52 -5.03 -5.67
N LEU A 80 3.64 -4.04 -5.48
CA LEU A 80 2.19 -4.26 -5.50
C LEU A 80 1.71 -4.70 -6.89
N HIS A 81 2.14 -4.03 -7.95
CA HIS A 81 1.80 -4.42 -9.32
C HIS A 81 2.25 -5.85 -9.63
N ALA A 82 3.50 -6.18 -9.27
CA ALA A 82 4.04 -7.54 -9.42
C ALA A 82 3.25 -8.57 -8.60
N ARG A 83 2.89 -8.25 -7.34
CA ARG A 83 2.15 -9.15 -6.44
C ARG A 83 0.76 -9.50 -6.98
N VAL A 84 0.07 -8.53 -7.60
CA VAL A 84 -1.29 -8.74 -8.10
C VAL A 84 -1.34 -9.11 -9.58
N GLY A 85 -0.20 -9.13 -10.28
CA GLY A 85 -0.12 -9.41 -11.71
C GLY A 85 -0.71 -8.32 -12.59
N LEU A 86 -0.79 -7.08 -12.10
CA LEU A 86 -1.20 -5.91 -12.88
C LEU A 86 0.01 -5.35 -13.63
N GLU A 87 -0.11 -5.11 -14.93
CA GLU A 87 0.97 -4.51 -15.72
C GLU A 87 1.32 -3.11 -15.17
N PHE A 88 2.58 -2.91 -14.79
CA PHE A 88 3.05 -1.64 -14.25
C PHE A 88 3.46 -0.66 -15.35
N ARG A 89 2.93 0.58 -15.29
CA ARG A 89 3.36 1.70 -16.12
C ARG A 89 3.27 3.02 -15.35
N TRP A 90 4.30 3.86 -15.50
CA TRP A 90 4.27 5.24 -14.99
C TRP A 90 3.24 6.09 -15.73
N LYS A 91 2.32 6.72 -15.00
CA LYS A 91 1.21 7.53 -15.50
C LYS A 91 1.41 8.98 -15.13
N LYS A 92 1.32 9.87 -16.12
CA LYS A 92 1.42 11.31 -15.88
C LYS A 92 0.30 11.77 -14.95
N GLY A 93 0.67 12.46 -13.87
CA GLY A 93 -0.27 12.99 -12.88
C GLY A 93 -0.70 12.00 -11.79
N TYR A 94 -0.17 10.76 -11.79
CA TYR A 94 -0.36 9.83 -10.68
C TYR A 94 0.72 10.05 -9.62
N GLY A 95 0.30 10.20 -8.36
CA GLY A 95 1.13 10.03 -7.18
C GLY A 95 0.86 8.69 -6.51
N PHE A 96 1.45 8.51 -5.33
CA PHE A 96 1.29 7.29 -4.53
C PHE A 96 -0.19 6.93 -4.28
N THR A 97 -1.02 7.93 -3.96
CA THR A 97 -2.46 7.73 -3.68
C THR A 97 -3.20 7.15 -4.87
N GLU A 98 -2.96 7.67 -6.08
CA GLU A 98 -3.63 7.19 -7.29
C GLU A 98 -3.26 5.73 -7.59
N TYR A 99 -2.00 5.35 -7.38
CA TYR A 99 -1.55 3.96 -7.56
C TYR A 99 -2.13 2.99 -6.52
N ILE A 100 -2.15 3.37 -5.24
CA ILE A 100 -2.76 2.52 -4.21
C ILE A 100 -4.25 2.30 -4.48
N ASN A 101 -4.97 3.35 -4.87
CA ASN A 101 -6.39 3.26 -5.22
C ASN A 101 -6.62 2.38 -6.45
N GLU A 102 -5.77 2.50 -7.48
CA GLU A 102 -5.83 1.63 -8.66
C GLU A 102 -5.64 0.15 -8.31
N ILE A 103 -4.62 -0.16 -7.53
CA ILE A 103 -4.33 -1.54 -7.10
C ILE A 103 -5.47 -2.08 -6.24
N LYS A 104 -5.99 -1.30 -5.29
CA LYS A 104 -7.13 -1.68 -4.45
C LYS A 104 -8.36 -1.99 -5.32
N ASN A 105 -8.68 -1.12 -6.27
CA ASN A 105 -9.79 -1.34 -7.20
C ASN A 105 -9.58 -2.59 -8.07
N PHE A 106 -8.35 -2.82 -8.55
CA PHE A 106 -8.02 -4.01 -9.33
C PHE A 106 -8.24 -5.30 -8.51
N ILE A 107 -7.76 -5.35 -7.27
CA ILE A 107 -7.96 -6.52 -6.39
C ILE A 107 -9.46 -6.77 -6.18
N MET A 108 -10.21 -5.70 -5.87
CA MET A 108 -11.66 -5.79 -5.64
C MET A 108 -12.41 -6.29 -6.88
N GLN A 109 -12.04 -5.84 -8.09
CA GLN A 109 -12.69 -6.25 -9.34
C GLN A 109 -12.34 -7.67 -9.78
N ASN A 110 -11.09 -8.11 -9.62
CA ASN A 110 -10.69 -9.47 -10.04
C ASN A 110 -11.28 -10.56 -9.14
N LYS A 111 -11.55 -10.26 -7.87
CA LYS A 111 -12.24 -11.20 -6.96
C LYS A 111 -13.73 -11.36 -7.29
N ILE A 112 -14.34 -10.41 -8.01
CA ILE A 112 -15.71 -10.53 -8.52
C ILE A 112 -15.79 -11.57 -9.65
N GLN A 113 -14.73 -11.75 -10.45
CA GLN A 113 -14.72 -12.71 -11.58
C GLN A 113 -14.51 -14.15 -11.13
N VAL A 114 -13.68 -14.41 -10.09
CA VAL A 114 -13.46 -15.77 -9.57
C VAL A 114 -14.71 -16.35 -8.88
N THR A 115 -15.67 -15.50 -8.51
CA THR A 115 -16.91 -15.91 -7.82
C THR A 115 -18.08 -16.19 -8.77
N GLN A 116 -17.95 -15.89 -10.08
CA GLN A 116 -18.98 -16.18 -11.10
C GLN A 116 -18.65 -17.41 -11.96
N THR A 117 -17.52 -18.10 -11.71
CA THR A 117 -17.13 -19.33 -12.41
C THR A 117 -17.05 -20.52 -11.45
N LYS A 118 -18.07 -20.68 -10.60
CA LYS A 118 -18.39 -21.95 -9.93
C LYS A 118 -19.91 -22.14 -9.88
#